data_AF-Q19916-F1
#
_entry.id   AF-Q19916-F1
#
_cell.length_a   1.000
_cell.length_b   1.000
_cell.length_c   1.000
_cell.angle_alpha   90.00
_cell.angle_beta   90.00
_cell.angle_gamma   90.00
#
_symmetry.space_group_name_H-M   'P 1'
#
loop_
_entity.id
_entity.type
_entity.pdbx_description
1 polymer ?
#
loop_
_entity_poly.entity_id
_entity_poly.type
_entity_poly.pdbx_seq_one_letter_code
_entity_poly.pdbx_strand_id
1 'polypeptide(L)'
;MNSMENMENSSIANFNNRKSSNNNQENAVNQMVVKKPIKRKTALPLQVPAKKFKEVVVVEQPSPPKPTPSASTMGIDIPMDPDYSRLPKDFELGNLAREKFAGIVKADLSDRYEIQIYCRLFEHFSYYPIYKFDEDVWIAAHDHAVKEVIRFRTPPSVLMQEARRRRKRN
;
A
#
# COMPACT_ATOMS: atom_id res chain seq x y z
N MET A 1 1.78 34.81 55.37
CA MET A 1 0.76 35.79 54.94
C MET A 1 0.25 35.36 53.57
N ASN A 2 -1.07 35.24 53.46
CA ASN A 2 -1.91 34.89 52.30
C ASN A 2 -1.99 33.42 51.84
N SER A 3 -2.92 32.72 52.50
CA SER A 3 -3.70 31.58 52.01
C SER A 3 -4.84 32.03 51.06
N MET A 4 -5.61 31.04 50.57
CA MET A 4 -6.93 31.11 49.89
C MET A 4 -6.86 31.13 48.35
N GLU A 5 -7.61 30.35 47.58
CA GLU A 5 -8.77 29.49 47.85
C GLU A 5 -9.08 28.61 46.61
N ASN A 6 -9.48 27.36 46.89
CA ASN A 6 -10.49 26.50 46.26
C ASN A 6 -11.09 26.87 44.88
N MET A 7 -11.19 25.88 43.97
CA MET A 7 -12.51 25.36 43.56
C MET A 7 -12.45 24.02 42.82
N GLU A 8 -13.42 23.18 43.20
CA GLU A 8 -13.71 21.82 42.78
C GLU A 8 -14.35 21.76 41.38
N ASN A 9 -14.22 20.61 40.69
CA ASN A 9 -15.37 19.92 40.10
C ASN A 9 -15.03 18.52 39.54
N SER A 10 -15.46 17.50 40.31
CA SER A 10 -16.28 16.34 39.92
C SER A 10 -15.89 15.40 38.75
N SER A 11 -15.31 14.26 39.14
CA SER A 11 -15.84 12.87 39.01
C SER A 11 -16.65 12.44 37.77
N ILE A 12 -16.08 11.54 36.93
CA ILE A 12 -16.85 10.49 36.22
C ILE A 12 -16.15 9.13 36.39
N ALA A 13 -16.93 8.15 36.84
CA ALA A 13 -16.52 6.91 37.47
C ALA A 13 -16.42 5.69 36.53
N ASN A 14 -15.56 4.76 36.97
CA ASN A 14 -15.41 3.34 36.67
C ASN A 14 -16.63 2.59 36.08
N PHE A 15 -16.39 1.83 35.00
CA PHE A 15 -17.21 0.67 34.61
C PHE A 15 -16.43 -0.61 34.91
N ASN A 16 -16.89 -1.38 35.92
CA ASN A 16 -16.45 -2.74 36.18
C ASN A 16 -17.62 -3.62 36.63
N ASN A 17 -17.68 -4.83 36.06
CA ASN A 17 -18.39 -6.04 36.50
C ASN A 17 -19.93 -6.04 36.59
N ARG A 18 -20.55 -6.96 35.83
CA ARG A 18 -21.43 -8.02 36.37
C ARG A 18 -21.70 -9.12 35.35
N LYS A 19 -21.18 -10.32 35.67
CA LYS A 19 -21.67 -11.63 35.19
C LYS A 19 -23.16 -11.75 35.50
N SER A 20 -23.95 -12.24 34.54
CA SER A 20 -25.23 -12.88 34.83
C SER A 20 -25.35 -14.13 33.96
N SER A 21 -25.37 -15.26 34.64
CA SER A 21 -25.62 -16.60 34.14
C SER A 21 -27.11 -16.87 34.33
N ASN A 22 -27.81 -17.36 33.30
CA ASN A 22 -29.05 -18.11 33.51
C ASN A 22 -29.28 -19.12 32.37
N ASN A 23 -29.50 -20.36 32.80
CA ASN A 23 -29.82 -21.55 32.02
C ASN A 23 -31.25 -21.50 31.45
N ASN A 24 -31.46 -22.13 30.28
CA ASN A 24 -32.60 -22.97 29.90
C ASN A 24 -32.40 -23.40 28.43
N GLN A 25 -31.95 -24.64 28.20
CA GLN A 25 -32.77 -25.82 27.87
C GLN A 25 -33.38 -25.82 26.45
N GLU A 26 -32.82 -26.74 25.63
CA GLU A 26 -33.51 -27.69 24.74
C GLU A 26 -34.53 -27.16 23.72
N ASN A 27 -34.18 -27.17 22.43
CA ASN A 27 -34.67 -28.24 21.55
C ASN A 27 -34.05 -28.24 20.14
N ALA A 28 -33.99 -29.45 19.60
CA ALA A 28 -33.44 -29.87 18.32
C ALA A 28 -34.04 -29.14 17.10
N VAL A 29 -33.25 -29.06 16.01
CA VAL A 29 -33.42 -29.90 14.80
C VAL A 29 -32.37 -29.51 13.75
N ASN A 30 -31.57 -30.52 13.38
CA ASN A 30 -30.75 -30.70 12.19
C ASN A 30 -31.00 -29.77 10.99
N GLN A 31 -29.92 -29.21 10.41
CA GLN A 31 -29.52 -29.55 9.04
C GLN A 31 -28.14 -28.97 8.65
N MET A 32 -27.25 -29.91 8.29
CA MET A 32 -26.24 -29.89 7.22
C MET A 32 -25.61 -28.54 6.82
N VAL A 33 -24.26 -28.44 6.93
CA VAL A 33 -23.33 -28.52 5.79
C VAL A 33 -21.90 -28.54 6.35
N VAL A 34 -21.30 -29.73 6.31
CA VAL A 34 -19.87 -29.94 6.55
C VAL A 34 -19.10 -29.28 5.40
N LYS A 35 -18.47 -28.13 5.65
CA LYS A 35 -17.52 -27.52 4.69
C LYS A 35 -16.26 -28.39 4.62
N LYS A 36 -16.17 -29.25 3.61
CA LYS A 36 -14.95 -29.98 3.24
C LYS A 36 -13.82 -28.98 2.92
N PRO A 37 -12.58 -29.21 3.37
CA PRO A 37 -11.43 -28.44 2.89
C PRO A 37 -11.21 -28.72 1.40
N ILE A 38 -10.97 -27.65 0.64
CA ILE A 38 -10.67 -27.68 -0.79
C ILE A 38 -9.36 -28.44 -1.00
N LYS A 39 -9.43 -29.69 -1.48
CA LYS A 39 -8.26 -30.43 -1.98
C LYS A 39 -7.91 -29.89 -3.37
N ARG A 40 -6.80 -29.14 -3.48
CA ARG A 40 -6.20 -28.81 -4.79
C ARG A 40 -5.80 -30.11 -5.48
N LYS A 41 -6.21 -30.29 -6.74
CA LYS A 41 -5.65 -31.33 -7.60
C LYS A 41 -4.22 -30.91 -7.94
N THR A 42 -3.24 -31.52 -7.28
CA THR A 42 -1.86 -31.53 -7.74
C THR A 42 -1.84 -32.36 -9.02
N ALA A 43 -1.94 -31.72 -10.18
CA ALA A 43 -1.58 -32.37 -11.42
C ALA A 43 -0.07 -32.61 -11.36
N LEU A 44 0.32 -33.88 -11.32
CA LEU A 44 1.70 -34.30 -11.43
C LEU A 44 2.28 -33.66 -12.70
N PRO A 45 3.43 -32.97 -12.63
CA PRO A 45 4.10 -32.51 -13.83
C PRO A 45 4.49 -33.74 -14.64
N LEU A 46 4.04 -33.79 -15.90
CA LEU A 46 4.65 -34.68 -16.89
C LEU A 46 6.15 -34.41 -16.88
N GLN A 47 6.93 -35.42 -16.46
CA GLN A 47 8.37 -35.45 -16.66
C GLN A 47 8.61 -35.48 -18.17
N VAL A 48 8.83 -34.31 -18.76
CA VAL A 48 9.50 -34.22 -20.05
C VAL A 48 10.99 -34.31 -19.75
N PRO A 49 11.75 -35.23 -20.38
CA PRO A 49 13.20 -35.27 -20.22
C PRO A 49 13.74 -33.94 -20.71
N ALA A 50 14.39 -33.18 -19.84
CA ALA A 50 15.12 -31.99 -20.23
C ALA A 50 16.24 -32.41 -21.19
N LYS A 51 15.99 -32.30 -22.50
CA LYS A 51 17.03 -32.30 -23.52
C LYS A 51 18.04 -31.24 -23.07
N LYS A 52 19.31 -31.65 -22.95
CA LYS A 52 20.44 -30.74 -22.79
C LYS A 52 20.44 -29.80 -23.99
N PHE A 53 19.80 -28.65 -23.85
CA PHE A 53 20.03 -27.56 -24.77
C PHE A 53 21.44 -27.07 -24.48
N LYS A 54 22.33 -27.28 -25.47
CA LYS A 54 23.55 -26.50 -25.57
C LYS A 54 23.16 -25.05 -25.39
N GLU A 55 23.77 -24.41 -24.41
CA GLU A 55 23.72 -22.98 -24.21
C GLU A 55 24.23 -22.32 -25.49
N VAL A 56 23.30 -21.99 -26.38
CA VAL A 56 23.58 -21.06 -27.46
C VAL A 56 23.70 -19.73 -26.74
N VAL A 57 24.93 -19.23 -26.67
CA VAL A 57 25.21 -17.83 -26.38
C VAL A 57 24.46 -17.03 -27.46
N VAL A 58 23.23 -16.67 -27.14
CA VAL A 58 22.50 -15.65 -27.89
C VAL A 58 23.25 -14.38 -27.55
N VAL A 59 24.08 -13.93 -28.49
CA VAL A 59 24.56 -12.55 -28.51
C VAL A 59 23.30 -11.71 -28.39
N GLU A 60 23.08 -11.12 -27.21
CA GLU A 60 21.90 -10.32 -26.92
C GLU A 60 21.82 -9.25 -28.01
N GLN A 61 20.85 -9.41 -28.92
CA GLN A 61 20.45 -8.29 -29.76
C GLN A 61 20.11 -7.14 -28.82
N PRO A 62 20.53 -5.90 -29.14
CA PRO A 62 20.16 -4.75 -28.33
C PRO A 62 18.63 -4.75 -28.19
N SER A 63 18.14 -4.96 -26.97
CA SER A 63 16.72 -4.83 -26.68
C SER A 63 16.26 -3.46 -27.21
N PRO A 64 15.07 -3.35 -27.82
CA PRO A 64 14.56 -2.05 -28.23
C PRO A 64 14.68 -1.06 -27.06
N PRO A 65 15.06 0.21 -27.32
CA PRO A 65 15.25 1.19 -26.27
C PRO A 65 14.01 1.18 -25.37
N LYS A 66 14.23 1.04 -24.05
CA LYS A 66 13.14 1.06 -23.07
C LYS A 66 12.28 2.29 -23.36
N PRO A 67 10.95 2.15 -23.43
CA PRO A 67 10.07 3.29 -23.70
C PRO A 67 10.39 4.39 -22.69
N THR A 68 10.68 5.59 -23.15
CA THR A 68 10.92 6.72 -22.25
C THR A 68 9.56 7.21 -21.73
N PRO A 69 9.38 7.28 -20.40
CA PRO A 69 8.11 7.70 -19.84
C PRO A 69 7.89 9.19 -20.12
N SER A 70 6.68 9.56 -20.50
CA SER A 70 6.35 10.97 -20.75
C SER A 70 6.20 11.73 -19.42
N ALA A 71 6.46 13.05 -19.43
CA ALA A 71 6.26 13.90 -18.24
C ALA A 71 4.82 13.82 -17.72
N SER A 72 3.83 13.80 -18.62
CA SER A 72 2.41 13.63 -18.27
C SER A 72 2.13 12.30 -17.57
N THR A 73 2.76 11.21 -18.03
CA THR A 73 2.64 9.89 -17.38
C THR A 73 3.29 9.87 -16.00
N MET A 74 4.43 10.56 -15.83
CA MET A 74 5.15 10.58 -14.56
C MET A 74 4.52 11.53 -13.53
N GLY A 75 3.99 12.68 -13.97
CA GLY A 75 3.50 13.75 -13.08
C GLY A 75 4.61 14.61 -12.46
N ILE A 76 5.83 14.51 -13.01
CA ILE A 76 7.01 15.27 -12.62
C ILE A 76 7.54 15.96 -13.87
N ASP A 77 7.26 17.26 -14.00
CA ASP A 77 7.66 18.05 -15.17
C ASP A 77 9.07 18.64 -15.04
N ILE A 78 9.55 18.82 -13.81
CA ILE A 78 10.85 19.42 -13.49
C ILE A 78 11.71 18.36 -12.77
N PRO A 79 12.60 17.64 -13.48
CA PRO A 79 13.54 16.73 -12.85
C PRO A 79 14.55 17.50 -11.97
N MET A 80 14.97 16.92 -10.85
CA MET A 80 15.90 17.54 -9.90
C MET A 80 17.12 16.65 -9.68
N ASP A 81 18.31 17.22 -9.57
CA ASP A 81 19.51 16.43 -9.29
C ASP A 81 19.46 15.86 -7.86
N PRO A 82 19.70 14.54 -7.65
CA PRO A 82 19.58 13.92 -6.34
C PRO A 82 20.54 14.48 -5.29
N ASP A 83 20.00 15.02 -4.21
CA ASP A 83 20.75 15.32 -2.99
C ASP A 83 20.66 14.13 -2.03
N TYR A 84 21.69 13.28 -2.06
CA TYR A 84 21.78 12.08 -1.22
C TYR A 84 21.92 12.38 0.27
N SER A 85 22.16 13.64 0.67
CA SER A 85 22.13 14.03 2.09
C SER A 85 20.72 14.00 2.68
N ARG A 86 19.69 14.12 1.84
CA ARG A 86 18.27 14.05 2.23
C ARG A 86 17.70 12.63 2.19
N LEU A 87 18.43 11.68 1.63
CA LEU A 87 17.98 10.30 1.51
C LEU A 87 18.52 9.46 2.67
N PRO A 88 17.86 8.34 3.01
CA PRO A 88 18.42 7.37 3.95
C PRO A 88 19.82 6.94 3.51
N LYS A 89 20.71 6.69 4.48
CA LYS A 89 22.06 6.22 4.18
C LYS A 89 22.02 4.97 3.31
N ASP A 90 22.88 4.93 2.29
CA ASP A 90 23.00 3.83 1.33
C ASP A 90 21.72 3.58 0.49
N PHE A 91 20.87 4.60 0.31
CA PHE A 91 19.69 4.50 -0.55
C PHE A 91 20.01 4.79 -2.02
N GLU A 92 19.73 3.84 -2.89
CA GLU A 92 19.91 3.95 -4.34
C GLU A 92 18.59 4.30 -5.02
N LEU A 93 18.56 5.40 -5.79
CA LEU A 93 17.37 5.79 -6.55
C LEU A 93 17.17 4.95 -7.83
N GLY A 94 18.25 4.45 -8.43
CA GLY A 94 18.21 3.65 -9.67
C GLY A 94 17.77 4.46 -10.90
N ASN A 95 16.94 3.87 -11.76
CA ASN A 95 16.41 4.56 -12.95
C ASN A 95 15.51 5.73 -12.56
N LEU A 96 15.43 6.74 -13.43
CA LEU A 96 14.61 7.95 -13.20
C LEU A 96 14.98 8.65 -11.89
N ALA A 97 16.27 8.66 -11.52
CA ALA A 97 16.72 9.19 -10.24
C ALA A 97 16.34 10.66 -10.05
N ARG A 98 16.40 11.46 -11.12
CA ARG A 98 16.10 12.89 -11.05
C ARG A 98 14.62 13.16 -10.83
N GLU A 99 13.78 12.38 -11.50
CA GLU A 99 12.32 12.45 -11.40
C GLU A 99 11.83 11.89 -10.06
N LYS A 100 12.41 10.78 -9.61
CA LYS A 100 12.16 10.21 -8.28
C LYS A 100 12.51 11.21 -7.19
N PHE A 101 13.69 11.82 -7.25
CA PHE A 101 14.13 12.79 -6.25
C PHE A 101 13.23 14.03 -6.24
N ALA A 102 12.91 14.60 -7.40
CA ALA A 102 11.95 15.70 -7.52
C ALA A 102 10.59 15.35 -6.88
N GLY A 103 10.10 14.14 -7.13
CA GLY A 103 8.85 13.66 -6.55
C GLY A 103 8.89 13.43 -5.04
N ILE A 104 10.01 12.92 -4.51
CA ILE A 104 10.26 12.78 -3.06
C ILE A 104 10.21 14.16 -2.38
N VAL A 105 10.90 15.15 -2.97
CA VAL A 105 10.92 16.53 -2.46
C VAL A 105 9.54 17.16 -2.54
N LYS A 106 8.83 16.99 -3.67
CA LYS A 106 7.47 17.51 -3.88
C LYS A 106 6.45 16.93 -2.90
N ALA A 107 6.60 15.65 -2.53
CA ALA A 107 5.71 14.96 -1.60
C ALA A 107 6.16 15.04 -0.13
N ASP A 108 7.28 15.72 0.17
CA ASP A 108 7.87 15.85 1.50
C ASP A 108 8.01 14.50 2.23
N LEU A 109 8.56 13.51 1.52
CA LEU A 109 8.81 12.18 2.08
C LEU A 109 10.17 12.16 2.77
N SER A 110 10.18 11.76 4.04
CA SER A 110 11.39 11.69 4.86
C SER A 110 11.65 10.30 5.44
N ASP A 111 10.61 9.47 5.62
CA ASP A 111 10.76 8.13 6.16
C ASP A 111 11.34 7.15 5.11
N ARG A 112 12.22 6.27 5.58
CA ARG A 112 12.91 5.29 4.70
C ARG A 112 11.94 4.36 3.99
N TYR A 113 10.90 3.87 4.67
CA TYR A 113 9.93 2.95 4.08
C TYR A 113 9.01 3.65 3.10
N GLU A 114 8.60 4.88 3.42
CA GLU A 114 7.79 5.70 2.53
C GLU A 114 8.50 6.02 1.22
N ILE A 115 9.78 6.43 1.30
CA ILE A 115 10.62 6.66 0.12
C ILE A 115 10.77 5.36 -0.68
N GLN A 116 10.98 4.22 -0.02
CA GLN A 116 11.10 2.92 -0.70
C GLN A 116 9.82 2.52 -1.45
N ILE A 117 8.66 2.67 -0.80
CA ILE A 117 7.35 2.40 -1.40
C ILE A 117 7.13 3.35 -2.59
N TYR A 118 7.35 4.65 -2.38
CA TYR A 118 7.24 5.67 -3.41
C TYR A 118 8.08 5.32 -4.64
N CYS A 119 9.38 5.07 -4.48
CA CYS A 119 10.28 4.80 -5.60
C CYS A 119 9.87 3.56 -6.39
N ARG A 120 9.43 2.49 -5.71
CA ARG A 120 8.97 1.26 -6.36
C ARG A 120 7.70 1.48 -7.17
N LEU A 121 6.71 2.16 -6.60
CA LEU A 121 5.47 2.46 -7.29
C LEU A 121 5.71 3.42 -8.45
N PHE A 122 6.44 4.51 -8.20
CA PHE A 122 6.76 5.51 -9.21
C PHE A 122 7.45 4.87 -10.42
N GLU A 123 8.48 4.06 -10.20
CA GLU A 123 9.16 3.39 -11.31
C GLU A 123 8.22 2.49 -12.11
N HIS A 124 7.35 1.72 -11.45
CA HIS A 124 6.40 0.86 -12.15
C HIS A 124 5.41 1.68 -13.00
N PHE A 125 4.78 2.70 -12.42
CA PHE A 125 3.72 3.46 -13.09
C PHE A 125 4.23 4.52 -14.06
N SER A 126 5.52 4.87 -14.01
CA SER A 126 6.11 5.80 -14.98
C SER A 126 6.09 5.23 -16.39
N TYR A 127 6.35 3.92 -16.54
CA TYR A 127 6.33 3.25 -17.84
C TYR A 127 4.94 2.71 -18.21
N TYR A 128 4.11 2.41 -17.20
CA TYR A 128 2.79 1.82 -17.38
C TYR A 128 1.74 2.68 -16.63
N PRO A 129 1.10 3.66 -17.31
CA PRO A 129 0.16 4.54 -16.66
C PRO A 129 -0.97 3.75 -16.00
N ILE A 130 -1.48 4.26 -14.87
CA ILE A 130 -2.61 3.65 -14.18
C ILE A 130 -3.91 4.34 -14.59
N TYR A 131 -4.90 3.53 -14.97
CA TYR A 131 -6.24 3.99 -15.28
C TYR A 131 -7.18 3.69 -14.12
N LYS A 132 -7.92 4.70 -13.66
CA LYS A 132 -9.00 4.53 -12.68
C LYS A 132 -10.33 4.40 -13.39
N PHE A 133 -10.91 3.20 -13.33
CA PHE A 133 -12.22 2.91 -13.90
C PHE A 133 -13.36 3.74 -13.28
N ASP A 134 -13.33 3.97 -11.97
CA ASP A 134 -14.42 4.69 -11.28
C ASP A 134 -14.52 6.16 -11.67
N GLU A 135 -13.39 6.77 -12.07
CA GLU A 135 -13.28 8.20 -12.40
C GLU A 135 -13.14 8.44 -13.92
N ASP A 136 -12.99 7.39 -14.73
CA ASP A 136 -12.68 7.45 -16.17
C ASP A 136 -11.47 8.37 -16.49
N VAL A 137 -10.39 8.25 -15.70
CA VAL A 137 -9.18 9.07 -15.86
C VAL A 137 -7.89 8.28 -15.71
N TRP A 138 -6.89 8.72 -16.47
CA TRP A 138 -5.49 8.31 -16.28
C TRP A 138 -4.86 9.11 -15.15
N ILE A 139 -4.05 8.45 -14.33
CA ILE A 139 -3.37 9.08 -13.20
C ILE A 139 -1.87 9.00 -13.42
N ALA A 140 -1.20 10.12 -13.14
CA ALA A 140 0.23 10.21 -13.17
C ALA A 140 0.89 9.32 -12.10
N ALA A 141 2.08 8.80 -12.41
CA ALA A 141 2.83 7.91 -11.54
C ALA A 141 3.09 8.51 -10.15
N HIS A 142 3.45 9.79 -10.10
CA HIS A 142 3.64 10.55 -8.86
C HIS A 142 2.38 10.56 -8.00
N ASP A 143 1.24 11.00 -8.58
CA ASP A 143 -0.02 11.12 -7.85
C ASP A 143 -0.49 9.78 -7.31
N HIS A 144 -0.31 8.71 -8.07
CA HIS A 144 -0.65 7.36 -7.62
C HIS A 144 0.28 6.90 -6.49
N ALA A 145 1.60 7.06 -6.64
CA ALA A 145 2.57 6.65 -5.64
C ALA A 145 2.37 7.39 -4.31
N VAL A 146 2.13 8.70 -4.34
CA VAL A 146 1.85 9.51 -3.15
C VAL A 146 0.58 9.05 -2.45
N LYS A 147 -0.50 8.78 -3.20
CA LYS A 147 -1.76 8.27 -2.62
C LYS A 147 -1.57 6.95 -1.88
N GLU A 148 -0.79 6.03 -2.45
CA GLU A 148 -0.50 4.75 -1.80
C GLU A 148 0.41 4.90 -0.58
N VAL A 149 1.37 5.83 -0.59
CA VAL A 149 2.17 6.17 0.60
C VAL A 149 1.28 6.74 1.71
N ILE A 150 0.36 7.65 1.39
CA ILE A 150 -0.60 8.19 2.36
C ILE A 150 -1.51 7.08 2.92
N ARG A 151 -1.96 6.16 2.05
CA ARG A 151 -2.76 5.01 2.46
C ARG A 151 -1.97 4.09 3.41
N PHE A 152 -0.68 3.91 3.17
CA PHE A 152 0.22 3.17 4.05
C PHE A 152 0.39 3.85 5.42
N ARG A 153 0.51 5.18 5.46
CA ARG A 153 0.53 5.97 6.70
C ARG A 153 -0.77 5.88 7.50
N THR A 154 -1.90 5.67 6.82
CA THR A 154 -3.22 5.77 7.43
C THR A 154 -3.61 4.47 8.13
N PRO A 155 -3.86 4.46 9.45
CA PRO A 155 -4.27 3.26 10.16
C PRO A 155 -5.57 2.67 9.59
N PRO A 156 -5.73 1.33 9.57
CA PRO A 156 -6.94 0.69 9.03
C PRO A 156 -8.24 1.18 9.67
N SER A 157 -8.21 1.53 10.97
CA SER A 157 -9.36 2.07 11.69
C SER A 157 -9.88 3.39 11.09
N VAL A 158 -8.97 4.27 10.65
CA VAL A 158 -9.30 5.55 10.04
C VAL A 158 -9.92 5.33 8.65
N LEU A 159 -9.32 4.45 7.84
CA LEU A 159 -9.86 4.07 6.53
C LEU A 159 -11.28 3.48 6.64
N MET A 160 -11.51 2.62 7.64
CA MET A 160 -12.84 2.05 7.90
C MET A 160 -13.86 3.10 8.34
N GLN A 161 -13.48 4.06 9.17
CA GLN A 161 -14.37 5.16 9.58
C GLN A 161 -14.73 6.05 8.38
N GLU A 162 -13.78 6.36 7.52
CA GLU A 162 -14.02 7.14 6.31
C GLU A 162 -14.96 6.41 5.34
N ALA A 163 -14.74 5.11 5.10
CA ALA A 163 -15.61 4.29 4.27
C ALA A 163 -17.05 4.24 4.81
N ARG A 164 -17.23 4.16 6.14
CA ARG A 164 -18.55 4.24 6.78
C ARG A 164 -19.21 5.60 6.61
N ARG A 165 -18.45 6.70 6.65
CA ARG A 165 -18.97 8.06 6.43
C ARG A 165 -19.41 8.27 4.99
N ARG A 166 -18.64 7.80 4.01
CA ARG A 166 -19.00 7.89 2.57
C ARG A 166 -20.31 7.17 2.28
N ARG A 167 -20.51 5.97 2.86
CA ARG A 167 -21.78 5.22 2.74
C ARG A 167 -23.01 5.90 3.32
N LYS A 168 -22.84 6.87 4.24
CA LYS A 168 -23.97 7.63 4.81
C LYS A 168 -24.33 8.88 3.99
N ARG A 169 -23.47 9.28 3.06
CA ARG A 169 -23.68 10.47 2.20
C ARG A 169 -24.29 10.13 0.83
N ASN A 170 -24.24 8.86 0.45
CA ASN A 170 -24.88 8.31 -0.74
C ASN A 170 -26.15 7.57 -0.33
#